data_AF-A0ABD0Q0W8-F1
#
_entry.id   AF-A0ABD0Q0W8-F1
#
_cell.length_a   1.000
_cell.length_b   1.000
_cell.length_c   1.000
_cell.angle_alpha   90.00
_cell.angle_beta   90.00
_cell.angle_gamma   90.00
#
_symmetry.space_group_name_H-M   'P 1'
#
loop_
_entity.id
_entity.type
_entity.pdbx_description
1 polymer ?
#
loop_
_entity_poly.entity_id
_entity_poly.type
_entity_poly.pdbx_seq_one_letter_code
_entity_poly.pdbx_strand_id
1 'polypeptide(L)' 'RPTIAFVRLRDAVVLESALETPVPVRFIFILIGPTTTDMDYHECGRAMSALLADK' A
#
# COMPACT_ATOMS: atom_id res chain seq x y z
N ARG A 1 16.58 8.27 -1.38
CA ARG A 1 15.62 8.73 -0.36
C ARG A 1 14.33 7.94 -0.53
N PRO A 2 13.77 7.33 0.53
CA PRO A 2 12.47 6.67 0.44
C PRO A 2 11.37 7.66 0.07
N THR A 3 10.40 7.19 -0.70
CA THR A 3 9.25 7.97 -1.18
C THR A 3 7.97 7.25 -0.81
N ILE A 4 6.98 8.03 -0.37
CA ILE A 4 5.67 7.55 0.06
C ILE A 4 4.61 8.18 -0.84
N ALA A 5 3.63 7.36 -1.23
CA ALA A 5 2.37 7.84 -1.81
C ALA A 5 1.20 7.14 -1.12
N PHE A 6 0.21 7.93 -0.74
CA PHE A 6 -1.08 7.43 -0.25
C PHE A 6 -2.18 7.96 -1.16
N VAL A 7 -2.91 7.07 -1.80
CA VAL A 7 -3.89 7.42 -2.84
C VAL A 7 -5.26 6.94 -2.39
N ARG A 8 -6.24 7.85 -2.40
CA ARG A 8 -7.66 7.52 -2.29
C ARG A 8 -8.31 7.72 -3.65
N LEU A 9 -8.83 6.64 -4.21
CA LEU A 9 -9.54 6.68 -5.48
C LEU A 9 -10.91 7.34 -5.31
N ARG A 10 -11.32 8.15 -6.30
CA ARG A 10 -12.65 8.79 -6.31
C ARG A 10 -13.78 7.77 -6.31
N ASP A 11 -13.61 6.70 -7.08
CA ASP A 11 -14.50 5.54 -7.14
C ASP A 11 -13.68 4.28 -6.84
N ALA A 12 -14.28 3.28 -6.19
CA ALA A 12 -13.58 2.03 -5.93
C ALA A 12 -13.54 1.24 -7.22
N VAL A 13 -12.35 0.83 -7.66
CA VAL A 13 -12.16 0.11 -8.92
C VAL A 13 -11.45 -1.20 -8.70
N VAL A 14 -11.82 -2.22 -9.45
CA VAL A 14 -11.08 -3.48 -9.47
C VAL A 14 -9.78 -3.25 -10.24
N LEU A 15 -8.65 -3.42 -9.57
CA LEU A 15 -7.34 -3.36 -10.19
C LEU A 15 -6.99 -4.76 -10.70
N GLU A 16 -7.01 -4.95 -12.02
CA GLU A 16 -6.66 -6.22 -12.65
C GLU A 16 -5.24 -6.66 -12.24
N SER A 17 -5.09 -7.93 -11.87
CA SER A 17 -3.81 -8.55 -11.47
C SER A 17 -3.12 -7.97 -10.22
N ALA A 18 -3.71 -6.99 -9.53
CA ALA A 18 -3.12 -6.43 -8.32
C ALA A 18 -3.43 -7.23 -7.04
N LEU A 19 -4.55 -7.96 -7.02
CA LEU A 19 -5.02 -8.75 -5.90
C LEU A 19 -5.41 -10.17 -6.34
N GLU A 20 -5.35 -11.13 -5.42
CA GLU A 20 -5.73 -12.53 -5.67
C GLU A 20 -7.23 -12.69 -5.97
N THR A 21 -8.06 -11.75 -5.50
CA THR A 21 -9.52 -11.75 -5.67
C THR A 21 -9.97 -10.40 -6.26
N PRO A 22 -10.96 -10.38 -7.17
CA PRO A 22 -11.48 -9.14 -7.77
C PRO A 22 -12.29 -8.32 -6.76
N VAL A 23 -11.61 -7.58 -5.90
CA VAL A 23 -12.21 -6.68 -4.90
C VAL A 23 -11.98 -5.22 -5.31
N PRO A 24 -12.99 -4.35 -5.26
CA PRO A 24 -12.81 -2.93 -5.52
C PRO A 24 -11.83 -2.27 -4.54
N VAL A 25 -10.77 -1.68 -5.06
CA VAL A 25 -9.75 -0.97 -4.27
C VAL A 25 -10.16 0.48 -4.12
N ARG A 26 -10.14 0.99 -2.89
CA ARG A 26 -10.42 2.41 -2.56
C ARG A 26 -9.16 3.18 -2.17
N PHE A 27 -8.24 2.51 -1.50
CA PHE A 27 -7.01 3.10 -0.97
C PHE A 27 -5.81 2.31 -1.46
N ILE A 28 -4.73 3.01 -1.81
CA ILE A 28 -3.46 2.41 -2.22
C ILE A 28 -2.36 3.09 -1.41
N PHE A 29 -1.51 2.30 -0.77
CA PHE A 29 -0.31 2.76 -0.10
C PHE A 29 0.93 2.24 -0.83
N ILE A 30 1.86 3.13 -1.13
CA ILE A 30 3.11 2.82 -1.83
C ILE A 30 4.27 3.39 -1.03
N LEU A 31 5.23 2.53 -0.68
CA LEU A 31 6.49 2.90 -0.05
C LEU A 31 7.63 2.28 -0.87
N ILE A 32 8.46 3.13 -1.48
CA ILE A 32 9.55 2.70 -2.34
C ILE A 32 10.82 3.44 -1.95
N GLY A 33 11.94 2.74 -1.93
CA GLY A 33 13.25 3.35 -1.76
C GLY A 33 14.39 2.38 -2.02
N PRO A 34 15.64 2.86 -1.93
CA PRO A 34 16.82 2.03 -2.18
C PRO A 34 16.98 0.99 -1.06
N THR A 35 17.51 -0.19 -1.41
CA THR A 35 17.77 -1.30 -0.47
C THR A 35 18.88 -1.00 0.54
N THR A 36 19.65 0.07 0.33
CA THR A 36 20.76 0.50 1.20
C THR A 36 20.32 1.35 2.38
N THR A 37 19.02 1.62 2.55
CA THR A 37 18.51 2.32 3.74
C THR A 37 18.25 1.33 4.87
N ASP A 38 18.56 1.70 6.12
CA ASP A 38 18.28 0.93 7.34
C ASP A 38 16.77 0.79 7.67
N MET A 39 15.89 1.03 6.69
CA MET A 39 14.45 0.97 6.85
C MET A 39 13.92 -0.38 6.34
N ASP A 40 13.19 -1.07 7.20
CA ASP A 40 12.49 -2.30 6.83
C ASP A 40 11.16 -1.96 6.15
N TYR A 41 11.17 -1.97 4.82
CA TYR A 41 9.98 -1.69 4.00
C TYR A 41 8.86 -2.71 4.22
N HIS A 42 9.19 -3.96 4.57
CA HIS A 42 8.20 -5.00 4.82
C HIS A 42 7.44 -4.73 6.12
N GLU A 43 8.17 -4.38 7.20
CA GLU A 43 7.56 -4.05 8.49
C GLU A 43 6.75 -2.76 8.44
N CYS A 44 7.21 -1.74 7.68
CA CYS A 44 6.40 -0.56 7.41
C CYS A 44 5.10 -0.91 6.68
N GLY A 45 5.16 -1.80 5.70
CA GLY A 45 3.98 -2.31 4.98
C GLY A 45 3.01 -3.05 5.91
N ARG A 46 3.51 -3.89 6.81
CA ARG A 46 2.69 -4.58 7.82
C ARG A 46 1.99 -3.61 8.76
N ALA A 47 2.71 -2.62 9.28
CA ALA A 47 2.15 -1.60 10.16
C ALA A 47 1.04 -0.81 9.46
N MET A 48 1.25 -0.41 8.21
CA MET A 48 0.23 0.32 7.44
C MET A 48 -0.99 -0.55 7.13
N SER A 49 -0.79 -1.83 6.78
CA SER A 49 -1.90 -2.77 6.56
C SER A 49 -2.73 -2.99 7.81
N ALA A 50 -2.10 -3.08 8.99
CA ALA A 50 -2.82 -3.17 10.26
C ALA A 50 -3.64 -1.90 10.53
N LEU A 51 -3.07 -0.72 10.29
CA LEU A 51 -3.78 0.56 10.41
C LEU A 51 -4.99 0.64 9.46
N LEU A 52 -4.87 0.16 8.22
CA LEU A 52 -5.95 0.18 7.23
C LEU A 52 -7.04 -0.86 7.50
N ALA A 53 -6.73 -1.92 8.27
CA ALA A 53 -7.68 -2.95 8.67
C ALA A 53 -8.44 -2.61 9.95
N ASP A 54 -8.01 -1.58 10.68
CA ASP A 54 -8.69 -1.09 11.88
C ASP A 54 -10.07 -0.50 11.52
N LYS A 55 -11.03 -0.67 12.43
CA LYS A 55 -12.46 -0.37 12.19
C LYS A 55 -12.83 1.09 12.39
#